data_AF-A0A2S5VX06-F1
#
_entry.id   AF-A0A2S5VX06-F1
#
_cell.length_a   1.000
_cell.length_b   1.000
_cell.length_c   1.000
_cell.angle_alpha   90.00
_cell.angle_beta   90.00
_cell.angle_gamma   90.00
#
_symmetry.space_group_name_H-M   'P 1'
#
loop_
_entity.id
_entity.type
_entity.pdbx_description
1 polymer ?
#
loop_
_entity_poly.entity_id
_entity_poly.type
_entity_poly.pdbx_seq_one_letter_code
_entity_poly.pdbx_strand_id
1 'polypeptide(L)'
;MRERTDGRGAMAGDASGPSGPRDAGATPGQMVALARSRAHALAALAEEVAETRRAIACCRDDPSWSGRAHDAFTRSLDELAGRVALAASLLHEAPATGSSPACSGAHA
;
A
#
# COMPACT_ATOMS: atom_id res chain seq x y z
N MET A 1 -32.45 -55.14 4.23
CA MET A 1 -31.78 -54.32 5.25
C MET A 1 -32.39 -52.92 5.15
N ARG A 2 -33.07 -52.46 6.21
CA ARG A 2 -33.65 -51.10 6.33
C ARG A 2 -32.46 -50.11 6.41
N GLU A 3 -32.51 -48.88 5.89
CA GLU A 3 -33.24 -47.74 6.47
C GLU A 3 -33.56 -46.66 5.42
N ARG A 4 -34.70 -45.99 5.62
CA ARG A 4 -35.04 -44.65 5.10
C ARG A 4 -34.43 -43.61 6.05
N THR A 5 -33.96 -42.49 5.50
CA THR A 5 -34.08 -41.19 6.19
C THR A 5 -34.55 -40.14 5.17
N ASP A 6 -35.60 -39.45 5.59
CA ASP A 6 -36.36 -38.49 4.81
C ASP A 6 -35.66 -37.13 4.68
N GLY A 7 -35.98 -36.46 3.57
CA GLY A 7 -36.22 -35.03 3.44
C GLY A 7 -35.37 -34.03 4.23
N ARG A 8 -34.62 -33.20 3.49
CA ARG A 8 -34.49 -31.78 3.86
C ARG A 8 -34.35 -30.87 2.64
N GLY A 9 -35.46 -30.19 2.36
CA GLY A 9 -35.55 -28.76 2.04
C GLY A 9 -34.59 -28.17 1.01
N ALA A 10 -35.15 -27.80 -0.13
CA ALA A 10 -34.67 -26.67 -0.91
C ALA A 10 -34.47 -25.46 -0.01
N MET A 11 -33.25 -24.93 0.02
CA MET A 11 -33.02 -23.51 0.25
C MET A 11 -31.99 -23.09 -0.80
N ALA A 12 -32.50 -22.42 -1.82
CA ALA A 12 -31.76 -21.45 -2.59
C ALA A 12 -31.20 -20.43 -1.59
N GLY A 13 -29.97 -20.66 -1.15
CA GLY A 13 -29.16 -19.63 -0.56
C GLY A 13 -28.63 -18.82 -1.73
N ASP A 14 -29.36 -17.77 -2.10
CA ASP A 14 -28.76 -16.67 -2.83
C ASP A 14 -27.50 -16.28 -2.06
N ALA A 15 -26.34 -16.63 -2.60
CA ALA A 15 -25.08 -16.02 -2.24
C ALA A 15 -25.08 -14.60 -2.82
N SER A 16 -26.05 -13.79 -2.38
CA SER A 16 -25.88 -12.36 -2.25
C SER A 16 -24.81 -12.17 -1.18
N GLY A 17 -23.55 -12.42 -1.56
CA GLY A 17 -22.44 -11.74 -0.93
C GLY A 17 -22.73 -10.24 -0.99
N PRO A 18 -22.20 -9.43 -0.07
CA PRO A 18 -22.41 -8.01 -0.12
C PRO A 18 -21.84 -7.46 -1.45
N SER A 19 -22.70 -7.36 -2.45
CA SER A 19 -22.67 -6.32 -3.47
C SER A 19 -23.03 -5.01 -2.78
N GLY A 20 -22.22 -4.63 -1.78
CA GLY A 20 -22.22 -3.31 -1.19
C GLY A 20 -21.54 -2.35 -2.16
N PRO A 21 -21.93 -1.08 -2.19
CA PRO A 21 -21.48 -0.13 -3.21
C PRO A 21 -19.96 -0.09 -3.22
N ARG A 22 -19.38 -0.35 -4.39
CA ARG A 22 -17.93 -0.25 -4.68
C ARG A 22 -17.38 1.18 -4.55
N ASP A 23 -18.21 2.11 -4.07
CA ASP A 23 -17.92 3.51 -3.81
C ASP A 23 -18.36 3.94 -2.39
N ALA A 24 -18.36 3.03 -1.41
CA ALA A 24 -18.40 3.43 -0.01
C ALA A 24 -17.07 4.12 0.33
N GLY A 25 -17.02 5.44 0.16
CA GLY A 25 -15.86 6.26 0.46
C GLY A 25 -15.28 5.88 1.83
N ALA A 26 -13.99 5.57 1.87
CA ALA A 26 -13.30 5.16 3.08
C ALA A 26 -13.52 6.20 4.18
N THR A 27 -13.79 5.75 5.40
CA THR A 27 -13.96 6.66 6.53
C THR A 27 -12.65 7.43 6.78
N PRO A 28 -12.70 8.64 7.38
CA PRO A 28 -11.50 9.38 7.71
C PRO A 28 -10.48 8.55 8.50
N GLY A 29 -10.94 7.72 9.45
CA GLY A 29 -10.08 6.81 10.20
C GLY A 29 -9.41 5.73 9.34
N GLN A 30 -10.12 5.18 8.35
CA GLN A 30 -9.55 4.25 7.37
C GLN A 30 -8.51 4.94 6.48
N MET A 31 -8.75 6.19 6.07
CA MET A 31 -7.80 6.97 5.27
C MET A 31 -6.50 7.26 6.03
N VAL A 32 -6.59 7.61 7.32
CA VAL A 32 -5.41 7.79 8.19
C VAL A 32 -4.63 6.48 8.36
N ALA A 33 -5.32 5.36 8.60
CA ALA A 33 -4.68 4.06 8.72
C ALA A 33 -3.97 3.64 7.41
N LEU A 34 -4.60 3.88 6.26
CA LEU A 34 -4.00 3.64 4.94
C LEU A 34 -2.79 4.53 4.68
N ALA A 35 -2.86 5.82 5.03
CA ALA A 35 -1.73 6.74 4.89
C ALA A 35 -0.54 6.29 5.75
N ARG A 36 -0.78 5.90 7.00
CA ARG A 36 0.26 5.35 7.88
C ARG A 36 0.87 4.05 7.33
N SER A 37 0.03 3.14 6.83
CA SER A 37 0.50 1.90 6.20
C SER A 37 1.40 2.18 4.98
N ARG A 38 1.00 3.12 4.12
CA ARG A 38 1.81 3.57 2.98
C ARG A 38 3.12 4.23 3.40
N ALA A 39 3.10 5.03 4.47
CA ALA A 39 4.31 5.64 5.00
C ALA A 39 5.31 4.59 5.51
N HIS A 40 4.83 3.56 6.21
CA HIS A 40 5.67 2.43 6.62
C HIS A 40 6.25 1.66 5.42
N ALA A 41 5.45 1.42 4.38
CA ALA A 41 5.93 0.76 3.17
C ALA A 41 7.02 1.56 2.44
N LEU A 42 6.87 2.89 2.37
CA LEU A 42 7.90 3.78 1.78
C LEU A 42 9.17 3.80 2.62
N ALA A 43 9.06 3.79 3.95
CA ALA A 43 10.23 3.71 4.83
C ALA A 43 10.99 2.39 4.66
N ALA A 44 10.28 1.26 4.62
CA ALA A 44 10.88 -0.04 4.38
C ALA A 44 11.57 -0.10 2.99
N LEU A 45 10.93 0.44 1.96
CA LEU A 45 11.53 0.50 0.62
C LEU A 45 12.79 1.38 0.59
N ALA A 46 12.80 2.50 1.31
CA ALA A 46 13.98 3.36 1.42
C ALA A 46 15.16 2.64 2.09
N GLU A 47 14.89 1.83 3.12
CA GLU A 47 15.89 1.01 3.80
C GLU A 47 16.47 -0.05 2.88
N GLU A 48 15.62 -0.79 2.15
CA GLU A 48 16.05 -1.79 1.18
C GLU A 48 16.90 -1.20 0.04
N VAL A 49 16.55 -0.01 -0.45
CA VAL A 49 17.36 0.70 -1.46
C VAL A 49 18.72 1.09 -0.88
N ALA A 50 18.76 1.59 0.37
CA ALA A 50 20.01 1.96 1.03
C ALA A 50 20.90 0.74 1.31
N GLU A 51 20.32 -0.40 1.66
CA GLU A 51 21.05 -1.64 1.87
C GLU A 51 21.58 -2.20 0.54
N THR A 52 20.74 -2.22 -0.50
CA THR A 52 21.15 -2.63 -1.85
C THR A 52 22.31 -1.76 -2.36
N ARG A 53 22.28 -0.45 -2.11
CA ARG A 53 23.36 0.47 -2.46
C ARG A 53 24.67 0.14 -1.75
N ARG A 54 24.61 -0.25 -0.47
CA ARG A 54 25.80 -0.67 0.28
C ARG A 54 26.36 -1.99 -0.24
N ALA A 55 25.49 -2.98 -0.47
CA ALA A 55 25.89 -4.27 -1.00
C ALA A 55 26.57 -4.14 -2.37
N ILE A 56 26.01 -3.31 -3.25
CA ILE A 56 26.50 -3.19 -4.63
C ILE A 56 27.77 -2.33 -4.77
N ALA A 57 28.05 -1.45 -3.80
CA ALA A 57 29.27 -0.65 -3.80
C ALA A 57 30.54 -1.53 -3.76
N CYS A 58 30.48 -2.66 -3.06
CA CYS A 58 31.56 -3.64 -2.98
C CYS A 58 31.79 -4.41 -4.29
N CYS A 59 30.82 -4.41 -5.21
CA CYS A 59 30.87 -5.16 -6.47
C CYS A 59 31.41 -4.34 -7.66
N ARG A 60 31.90 -3.11 -7.44
CA ARG A 60 32.39 -2.24 -8.52
C ARG A 60 33.55 -2.86 -9.30
N ASP A 61 34.45 -3.51 -8.58
CA ASP A 61 35.65 -4.12 -9.15
C ASP A 61 35.44 -5.61 -9.47
N ASP A 62 34.20 -6.11 -9.38
CA ASP A 62 33.87 -7.50 -9.68
C ASP A 62 33.96 -7.74 -11.20
N PRO A 63 34.82 -8.66 -11.67
CA PRO A 63 35.00 -8.93 -13.09
C PRO A 63 33.77 -9.56 -13.77
N SER A 64 32.80 -10.08 -12.99
CA SER A 64 31.53 -10.60 -13.52
C SER A 64 30.60 -9.48 -14.01
N TRP A 65 30.89 -8.22 -13.67
CA TRP A 65 30.09 -7.08 -14.05
C TRP A 65 30.90 -6.04 -14.81
N SER A 66 30.37 -5.56 -15.94
CA SER A 66 31.01 -4.43 -16.62
C SER A 66 30.83 -3.16 -15.79
N GLY A 67 31.88 -2.33 -15.66
CA GLY A 67 31.78 -1.05 -14.94
C GLY A 67 30.62 -0.16 -15.43
N ARG A 68 30.30 -0.18 -16.74
CA ARG A 68 29.13 0.52 -17.28
C ARG A 68 27.80 0.02 -16.74
N ALA A 69 27.68 -1.29 -16.54
CA ALA A 69 26.46 -1.90 -15.99
C ALA A 69 26.32 -1.58 -14.49
N HIS A 70 27.43 -1.58 -13.74
CA HIS A 70 27.48 -1.10 -12.35
C HIS A 70 27.04 0.38 -12.25
N ASP A 71 27.62 1.24 -13.08
CA ASP A 71 27.28 2.67 -13.10
C ASP A 71 25.82 2.92 -13.49
N ALA A 72 25.28 2.15 -14.43
CA ALA A 72 23.87 2.23 -14.82
C ALA A 72 22.95 1.80 -13.68
N PHE A 73 23.25 0.70 -13.00
CA PHE A 73 22.46 0.21 -11.87
C PHE A 73 22.51 1.17 -10.68
N THR A 74 23.69 1.70 -10.34
CA THR A 74 23.85 2.68 -9.27
C THR A 74 23.02 3.94 -9.54
N ARG A 75 23.04 4.47 -10.78
CA ARG A 75 22.18 5.60 -11.16
C ARG A 75 20.68 5.28 -11.03
N SER A 76 20.26 4.07 -11.39
CA SER A 76 18.87 3.64 -11.21
C SER A 76 18.47 3.55 -9.74
N LEU A 77 19.37 3.13 -8.85
CA LEU A 77 19.13 3.14 -7.40
C LEU A 77 19.00 4.56 -6.85
N ASP A 78 19.84 5.50 -7.30
CA ASP A 78 19.75 6.91 -6.90
C ASP A 78 18.43 7.53 -7.35
N GLU A 79 18.00 7.26 -8.58
CA GLU A 79 16.71 7.72 -9.09
C GLU A 79 15.54 7.13 -8.28
N LEU A 80 15.59 5.83 -7.97
CA LEU A 80 14.57 5.17 -7.17
C LEU A 80 14.51 5.77 -5.76
N ALA A 81 15.65 6.00 -5.10
CA ALA A 81 15.72 6.64 -3.80
C ALA A 81 15.06 8.04 -3.83
N GLY A 82 15.35 8.84 -4.87
CA GLY A 82 14.72 10.14 -5.06
C GLY A 82 13.21 10.06 -5.21
N ARG A 83 12.70 9.09 -5.99
CA ARG A 83 11.26 8.87 -6.17
C ARG A 83 10.57 8.41 -4.88
N VAL A 84 11.21 7.55 -4.08
CA VAL A 84 10.68 7.11 -2.78
C VAL A 84 10.62 8.27 -1.79
N ALA A 85 11.67 9.10 -1.73
CA ALA A 85 11.68 10.28 -0.88
C ALA A 85 10.58 11.28 -1.27
N LEU A 86 10.39 11.53 -2.57
CA LEU A 86 9.32 12.38 -3.08
C LEU A 86 7.93 11.81 -2.76
N ALA A 87 7.72 10.51 -2.91
CA ALA A 87 6.46 9.88 -2.55
C ALA A 87 6.15 10.01 -1.05
N ALA A 88 7.18 9.90 -0.19
CA ALA A 88 7.05 10.07 1.25
C ALA A 88 6.69 11.52 1.63
N SER A 89 7.32 12.52 1.00
CA SER A 89 6.99 13.92 1.24
C SER A 89 5.57 14.26 0.78
N LEU A 90 5.16 13.80 -0.41
CA LEU A 90 3.80 14.01 -0.92
C LEU A 90 2.73 13.34 -0.03
N LEU A 91 3.04 12.17 0.53
CA LEU A 91 2.14 11.50 1.46
C LEU A 91 2.02 12.27 2.79
N HIS A 92 3.07 12.96 3.22
CA HIS A 92 3.05 13.81 4.41
C HIS A 92 2.30 15.14 4.18
N GLU A 93 2.42 15.70 2.97
CA GLU A 93 1.72 16.94 2.56
C GLU A 93 0.23 16.72 2.28
N ALA A 94 -0.19 15.47 2.03
CA ALA A 94 -1.59 15.15 1.80
C ALA A 94 -2.43 15.53 3.05
N PRO A 95 -3.38 16.48 2.94
CA PRO A 95 -4.17 16.90 4.08
C PRO A 95 -4.96 15.70 4.61
N ALA A 96 -4.95 15.52 5.94
CA ALA A 96 -5.83 14.57 6.59
C ALA A 96 -7.27 14.93 6.19
N THR A 97 -7.88 14.11 5.33
CA THR A 97 -9.25 14.26 4.86
C THR A 97 -10.21 14.07 6.03
N GLY A 98 -10.42 15.13 6.80
CA GLY A 98 -11.14 15.07 8.07
C GLY A 98 -11.13 16.37 8.85
N SER A 99 -11.35 17.51 8.21
CA SER A 99 -11.81 18.72 8.90
C SER A 99 -12.45 19.66 7.88
N SER A 100 -13.66 19.31 7.45
CA SER A 100 -14.65 20.37 7.33
C SER A 100 -14.96 20.80 8.76
N PRO A 101 -14.73 22.06 9.17
CA PRO A 101 -15.24 22.52 10.45
C PRO A 101 -16.74 22.28 10.42
N ALA A 102 -17.22 21.49 11.38
CA ALA A 102 -18.64 21.38 11.60
C ALA A 102 -19.16 22.81 11.81
N CYS A 103 -19.92 23.31 10.86
CA CYS A 103 -20.78 24.46 11.10
C CYS A 103 -21.81 23.99 12.12
N SER A 104 -21.47 24.14 13.41
CA SER A 104 -22.42 24.17 14.50
C SER A 104 -23.26 25.44 14.33
N GLY A 105 -24.21 25.39 13.40
CA GLY A 105 -25.31 26.32 13.28
C GLY A 105 -26.57 25.68 13.83
N ALA A 106 -26.60 25.46 15.15
CA ALA A 106 -27.84 25.29 15.88
C ALA A 106 -28.35 26.69 16.27
N HIS A 107 -29.55 27.04 15.81
CA HIS A 107 -30.66 27.58 16.59
C HIS A 107 -31.55 28.59 15.83
N ALA A 108 -32.85 28.38 16.06
CA ALA A 108 -34.04 29.20 15.79
C ALA A 108 -34.61 29.17 14.36
#